data_AF-A0AAQ1G9F8-F1
#
_entry.id   AF-A0AAQ1G9F8-F1
#
_cell.length_a   1.000
_cell.length_b   1.000
_cell.length_c   1.000
_cell.angle_alpha   90.00
_cell.angle_beta   90.00
_cell.angle_gamma   90.00
#
_symmetry.space_group_name_H-M   'P 1'
#
loop_
_entity.id
_entity.type
_entity.pdbx_description
1 polymer ?
#
loop_
_entity_poly.entity_id
_entity_poly.type
_entity_poly.pdbx_seq_one_letter_code
_entity_poly.pdbx_strand_id
1 'polypeptide(L)'
;MRCAVAVVATFGRTLAAFACCSRRQVRFSAAMIRIERGRVHASGWIPCVLWQVGYFVGWGFIGILAHIVRAMHLGATLIAMMRMHKVMTLKKILLASAAMLAVVAGNAFAATANEEAIAERLKPYGTVCLAGDPCADEVAGGGAAAAAGPRSGADVVGKFCSACHSAGVLGAPKIGDTAAWTARHGGDLNELLKNAIAGLNAMPPKGTCGDCSDDELMAAIKEMSGL
;
A
#
# COMPACT_ATOMS: atom_id res chain seq x y z
N MET A 1 12.48 -27.43 -66.89
CA MET A 1 12.63 -28.46 -65.82
C MET A 1 12.37 -27.76 -64.50
N ARG A 2 11.45 -28.25 -63.66
CA ARG A 2 11.24 -27.70 -62.31
C ARG A 2 11.51 -28.83 -61.32
N CYS A 3 12.72 -28.90 -60.76
CA CYS A 3 12.97 -29.78 -59.62
C CYS A 3 12.49 -29.06 -58.36
N ALA A 4 11.64 -29.71 -57.56
CA ALA A 4 11.24 -29.20 -56.25
C ALA A 4 12.05 -29.96 -55.19
N VAL A 5 12.76 -29.23 -54.34
CA VAL A 5 13.44 -29.81 -53.17
C VAL A 5 12.39 -29.95 -52.06
N ALA A 6 12.07 -31.18 -51.68
CA ALA A 6 11.24 -31.45 -50.52
C ALA A 6 12.16 -31.81 -49.34
N VAL A 7 12.37 -30.84 -48.44
CA VAL A 7 13.04 -31.10 -47.16
C VAL A 7 11.97 -31.61 -46.19
N VAL A 8 11.98 -32.91 -45.89
CA VAL A 8 11.14 -33.47 -44.84
C VAL A 8 11.94 -33.47 -43.55
N ALA A 9 11.64 -32.50 -42.68
CA ALA A 9 12.16 -32.48 -41.33
C ALA A 9 11.22 -33.27 -40.42
N THR A 10 11.65 -34.46 -40.01
CA THR A 10 11.06 -35.16 -38.85
C THR A 10 11.96 -34.95 -37.63
N PHE A 11 11.32 -34.74 -36.49
CA PHE A 11 11.92 -34.38 -35.20
C PHE A 11 13.29 -35.05 -34.95
N GLY A 12 14.36 -34.26 -35.05
CA GLY A 12 15.71 -34.64 -34.61
C GLY A 12 16.69 -35.20 -35.65
N ARG A 13 16.31 -35.47 -36.91
CA ARG A 13 17.27 -35.78 -38.00
C ARG A 13 16.80 -35.22 -39.34
N THR A 14 17.64 -34.39 -39.98
CA THR A 14 17.38 -33.85 -41.31
C THR A 14 17.73 -34.90 -42.37
N LEU A 15 16.72 -35.50 -43.01
CA LEU A 15 16.90 -36.32 -44.21
C LEU A 15 16.47 -35.49 -45.42
N ALA A 16 17.44 -35.09 -46.25
CA ALA A 16 17.15 -34.44 -47.52
C ALA A 16 16.96 -35.52 -48.60
N ALA A 17 15.74 -35.61 -49.16
CA ALA A 17 15.46 -36.46 -50.31
C ALA A 17 15.24 -35.58 -51.55
N PHE A 18 16.07 -35.77 -52.57
CA PHE A 18 15.89 -35.12 -53.87
C PHE A 18 14.93 -35.96 -54.72
N ALA A 19 13.79 -35.38 -55.09
CA ALA A 19 12.88 -35.96 -56.09
C ALA A 19 12.78 -34.99 -57.27
N CYS A 20 13.37 -35.33 -58.42
CA CYS A 20 13.13 -34.58 -59.65
C CYS A 20 12.12 -35.32 -60.52
N CYS A 21 10.99 -34.65 -60.80
CA CYS A 21 9.89 -35.19 -61.61
C CYS A 21 10.11 -34.81 -63.08
N SER A 22 10.57 -35.77 -63.87
CA SER A 22 10.58 -35.70 -65.34
C SER A 22 9.33 -36.43 -65.85
N ARG A 23 8.71 -35.94 -66.94
CA ARG A 23 7.37 -36.28 -67.47
C ARG A 23 7.16 -37.77 -67.85
N ARG A 24 8.07 -38.68 -67.47
CA ARG A 24 7.88 -40.13 -67.64
C ARG A 24 8.54 -41.03 -66.58
N GLN A 25 9.33 -40.53 -65.62
CA GLN A 25 9.98 -41.35 -64.56
C GLN A 25 10.37 -40.50 -63.33
N VAL A 26 10.13 -41.01 -62.11
CA VAL A 26 10.71 -40.49 -60.85
C VAL A 26 11.88 -41.39 -60.47
N ARG A 27 13.11 -40.85 -60.47
CA ARG A 27 14.27 -41.54 -59.90
C ARG A 27 14.46 -41.08 -58.47
N PHE A 28 14.19 -41.95 -57.51
CA PHE A 28 14.67 -41.78 -56.14
C PHE A 28 16.10 -42.33 -56.08
N SER A 29 17.11 -41.47 -56.01
CA SER A 29 18.44 -41.89 -55.54
C SER A 29 18.48 -41.75 -54.03
N ALA A 30 17.88 -42.71 -53.33
CA ALA A 30 18.27 -43.02 -51.96
C ALA A 30 19.43 -44.00 -52.07
N ALA A 31 20.66 -43.53 -51.89
CA ALA A 31 21.83 -44.40 -51.84
C ALA A 31 21.82 -45.21 -50.53
N MET A 32 21.22 -46.40 -50.57
CA MET A 32 21.54 -47.54 -49.71
C MET A 32 21.64 -48.76 -50.61
N ILE A 33 22.83 -48.94 -51.21
CA ILE A 33 23.13 -50.04 -52.12
C ILE A 33 23.60 -51.24 -51.27
N ARG A 34 22.77 -52.27 -51.17
CA ARG A 34 23.21 -53.63 -50.82
C ARG A 34 22.86 -54.55 -51.99
N ILE A 35 23.87 -54.98 -52.74
CA ILE A 35 23.74 -55.87 -53.90
C ILE A 35 23.94 -57.31 -53.41
N GLU A 36 22.87 -58.09 -53.36
CA GLU A 36 22.95 -59.55 -53.39
C GLU A 36 22.09 -60.09 -54.54
N ARG A 37 22.74 -60.89 -55.41
CA ARG A 37 22.17 -61.79 -56.43
C ARG A 37 20.94 -61.28 -57.19
N GLY A 38 21.15 -60.31 -58.06
CA GLY A 38 20.68 -60.39 -59.46
C GLY A 38 19.19 -60.56 -59.75
N ARG A 39 18.28 -60.27 -58.81
CA ARG A 39 16.84 -60.28 -59.07
C ARG A 39 16.14 -59.22 -58.23
N VAL A 40 16.05 -58.01 -58.77
CA VAL A 40 15.18 -56.96 -58.25
C VAL A 40 13.73 -57.36 -58.51
N HIS A 41 13.06 -57.85 -57.47
CA HIS A 41 11.60 -57.92 -57.45
C HIS A 41 11.06 -56.49 -57.40
N ALA A 42 10.50 -56.02 -58.51
CA ALA A 42 9.79 -54.76 -58.57
C ALA A 42 8.49 -54.87 -57.76
N SER A 43 8.54 -54.53 -56.48
CA SER A 43 7.35 -54.30 -55.67
C SER A 43 6.64 -53.05 -56.18
N GLY A 44 5.46 -53.24 -56.77
CA GLY A 44 4.39 -52.26 -56.96
C GLY A 44 4.79 -50.84 -57.39
N TRP A 45 4.70 -50.56 -58.69
CA TRP A 45 4.69 -49.18 -59.20
C TRP A 45 3.45 -48.43 -58.70
N ILE A 46 3.60 -47.54 -57.72
CA ILE A 46 2.57 -46.56 -57.39
C ILE A 46 2.76 -45.38 -58.35
N PRO A 47 1.78 -45.06 -59.22
CA PRO A 47 1.85 -43.89 -60.10
C PRO A 47 2.12 -42.62 -59.29
N CYS A 48 3.03 -41.76 -59.76
CA CYS A 48 3.42 -40.52 -59.07
C CYS A 48 2.23 -39.64 -58.66
N VAL A 49 1.13 -39.70 -59.44
CA VAL A 49 -0.12 -38.99 -59.16
C VAL A 49 -0.81 -39.52 -57.90
N LEU A 50 -0.82 -40.84 -57.67
CA LEU A 50 -1.39 -41.46 -56.47
C LEU A 50 -0.54 -41.19 -55.22
N TRP A 51 0.79 -41.09 -55.36
CA TRP A 51 1.67 -40.70 -54.27
C TRP A 51 1.48 -39.22 -53.88
N GLN A 52 1.37 -38.31 -54.87
CA GLN A 52 1.11 -36.88 -54.60
C GLN A 52 -0.25 -36.67 -53.91
N VAL A 53 -1.30 -37.35 -54.38
CA VAL A 53 -2.65 -37.22 -53.80
C VAL A 53 -2.70 -37.84 -52.39
N GLY A 54 -2.08 -39.00 -52.17
CA GLY A 54 -1.99 -39.61 -50.85
C GLY A 54 -1.17 -38.78 -49.85
N TYR A 55 -0.10 -38.12 -50.31
CA TYR A 55 0.70 -37.23 -49.49
C TYR A 55 -0.08 -35.97 -49.07
N PHE A 56 -0.82 -35.33 -49.99
CA PHE A 56 -1.63 -34.15 -49.67
C PHE A 56 -2.80 -34.47 -48.72
N VAL A 57 -3.48 -35.60 -48.92
CA VAL A 57 -4.59 -36.01 -48.04
C VAL A 57 -4.06 -36.48 -46.67
N GLY A 58 -2.98 -37.27 -46.63
CA GLY A 58 -2.37 -37.75 -45.38
C GLY A 58 -1.72 -36.65 -44.54
N TRP A 59 -0.99 -35.72 -45.16
CA TRP A 59 -0.37 -34.60 -44.45
C TRP A 59 -1.38 -33.53 -44.03
N GLY A 60 -2.50 -33.39 -44.75
CA GLY A 60 -3.62 -32.55 -44.34
C GLY A 60 -4.22 -33.00 -43.01
N PHE A 61 -4.49 -34.31 -42.85
CA PHE A 61 -5.02 -34.87 -41.61
C PHE A 61 -4.04 -34.78 -40.43
N ILE A 62 -2.74 -35.04 -40.66
CA ILE A 62 -1.72 -34.91 -39.61
C ILE A 62 -1.56 -33.46 -39.17
N GLY A 63 -1.61 -32.50 -40.11
CA GLY A 63 -1.58 -31.08 -39.80
C GLY A 63 -2.79 -30.64 -38.98
N ILE A 64 -4.00 -31.06 -39.36
CA ILE A 64 -5.23 -30.77 -38.61
C ILE A 64 -5.17 -31.38 -37.21
N LEU A 65 -4.74 -32.63 -37.08
CA LEU A 65 -4.60 -33.29 -35.78
C LEU A 65 -3.57 -32.58 -34.89
N ALA A 66 -2.44 -32.16 -35.45
CA ALA A 66 -1.42 -31.38 -34.72
C ALA A 66 -1.97 -30.02 -34.27
N HIS A 67 -2.79 -29.35 -35.08
CA HIS A 67 -3.46 -28.11 -34.70
C HIS A 67 -4.49 -28.33 -33.58
N ILE A 68 -5.27 -29.41 -33.63
CA ILE A 68 -6.23 -29.77 -32.58
C ILE A 68 -5.50 -30.06 -31.26
N VAL A 69 -4.45 -30.88 -31.29
CA VAL A 69 -3.65 -31.21 -30.08
C VAL A 69 -3.00 -29.95 -29.51
N ARG A 70 -2.47 -29.06 -30.36
CA ARG A 70 -1.90 -27.78 -29.92
C ARG A 70 -2.96 -26.85 -29.31
N ALA A 71 -4.17 -26.80 -29.88
CA ALA A 71 -5.28 -26.03 -29.32
C ALA A 71 -5.75 -26.58 -27.97
N MET A 72 -5.82 -27.91 -27.81
CA MET A 72 -6.16 -28.54 -26.54
C MET A 72 -5.11 -28.26 -25.46
N HIS A 73 -3.82 -28.30 -25.82
CA HIS A 73 -2.74 -28.00 -24.88
C HIS A 73 -2.74 -26.52 -24.46
N LEU A 74 -3.00 -25.59 -25.40
CA LEU A 74 -3.17 -24.17 -25.09
C LEU A 74 -4.37 -23.94 -24.16
N GLY A 75 -5.51 -24.60 -24.42
CA GLY A 75 -6.69 -24.55 -23.57
C GLY A 75 -6.43 -25.04 -22.13
N ALA A 76 -5.73 -26.17 -21.98
CA ALA A 76 -5.35 -26.70 -20.67
C ALA A 76 -4.44 -25.75 -19.88
N THR A 77 -3.46 -25.12 -20.55
CA THR A 77 -2.56 -24.14 -19.91
C THR A 77 -3.27 -22.86 -19.49
N LEU A 78 -4.22 -22.36 -20.29
CA LEU A 78 -5.03 -21.19 -19.95
C LEU A 78 -5.93 -21.45 -18.74
N ILE A 79 -6.58 -22.62 -18.68
CA ILE A 79 -7.42 -23.01 -17.54
C ILE A 79 -6.58 -23.15 -16.26
N ALA A 80 -5.39 -23.75 -16.35
CA ALA A 80 -4.47 -23.87 -15.22
C ALA A 80 -3.99 -22.49 -14.73
N MET A 81 -3.67 -21.57 -15.64
CA MET A 81 -3.23 -20.21 -15.31
C MET A 81 -4.34 -19.39 -14.64
N MET A 82 -5.58 -19.49 -15.14
CA MET A 82 -6.74 -18.84 -14.51
C MET A 82 -7.01 -19.39 -13.10
N ARG A 83 -6.88 -20.72 -12.91
CA ARG A 83 -7.06 -21.36 -11.59
C ARG A 83 -5.97 -20.94 -10.61
N MET A 84 -4.72 -20.85 -11.06
CA MET A 84 -3.61 -20.35 -10.23
C MET A 84 -3.78 -18.88 -9.85
N HIS A 85 -4.25 -18.04 -10.79
CA HIS A 85 -4.53 -16.65 -10.49
C HIS A 85 -5.62 -16.52 -9.42
N LYS A 86 -6.70 -17.30 -9.51
CA LYS A 86 -7.77 -17.29 -8.51
C LYS A 86 -7.30 -17.76 -7.12
N VAL A 87 -6.46 -18.81 -7.06
CA VAL A 87 -5.88 -19.31 -5.80
C VAL A 87 -4.91 -18.30 -5.18
N MET A 88 -4.07 -17.65 -5.99
CA MET A 88 -3.15 -16.62 -5.51
C MET A 88 -3.90 -15.37 -5.02
N THR A 89 -4.96 -14.95 -5.71
CA THR A 89 -5.79 -13.81 -5.30
C THR A 89 -6.56 -14.12 -4.01
N LEU A 90 -7.12 -15.33 -3.87
CA LEU A 90 -7.77 -15.76 -2.62
C LEU A 90 -6.81 -15.78 -1.43
N LYS A 91 -5.58 -16.33 -1.59
CA LYS A 91 -4.56 -16.31 -0.53
C LYS A 91 -4.17 -14.89 -0.12
N LYS A 92 -4.04 -13.97 -1.08
CA LYS A 92 -3.75 -12.55 -0.81
C LYS A 92 -4.88 -11.87 -0.04
N ILE A 93 -6.14 -12.12 -0.40
CA ILE A 93 -7.31 -11.57 0.31
C ILE A 93 -7.34 -12.10 1.75
N LEU A 94 -7.11 -13.40 1.96
CA LEU A 94 -7.09 -14.00 3.30
C LEU A 94 -5.97 -13.41 4.19
N LEU A 95 -4.77 -13.22 3.62
CA LEU A 95 -3.67 -12.57 4.34
C LEU A 95 -3.99 -11.10 4.67
N ALA A 96 -4.57 -10.36 3.73
CA ALA A 96 -4.96 -8.97 3.95
C ALA A 96 -6.06 -8.85 5.03
N SER A 97 -7.06 -9.74 5.03
CA SER A 97 -8.10 -9.74 6.06
C SER A 97 -7.55 -10.06 7.45
N ALA A 98 -6.60 -10.98 7.56
CA ALA A 98 -5.95 -11.30 8.83
C ALA A 98 -5.11 -10.12 9.36
N ALA A 99 -4.38 -9.44 8.46
CA ALA A 99 -3.63 -8.23 8.81
C ALA A 99 -4.55 -7.08 9.27
N MET A 100 -5.67 -6.87 8.58
CA MET A 100 -6.64 -5.84 8.97
C MET A 100 -7.28 -6.12 10.33
N LEU A 101 -7.60 -7.39 10.63
CA LEU A 101 -8.11 -7.78 11.94
C LEU A 101 -7.09 -7.51 13.06
N ALA A 102 -5.80 -7.78 12.81
CA ALA A 102 -4.73 -7.49 13.76
C ALA A 102 -4.59 -5.99 14.05
N VAL A 103 -4.75 -5.13 13.03
CA VAL A 103 -4.73 -3.67 13.20
C VAL A 103 -5.92 -3.17 14.03
N VAL A 104 -7.13 -3.69 13.76
CA VAL A 104 -8.33 -3.32 14.53
C VAL A 104 -8.21 -3.76 15.98
N ALA A 105 -7.73 -4.99 16.24
CA ALA A 105 -7.48 -5.47 17.59
C ALA A 105 -6.44 -4.60 18.31
N GLY A 106 -5.33 -4.26 17.65
CA GLY A 106 -4.28 -3.39 18.21
C GLY A 106 -4.80 -2.01 18.64
N ASN A 107 -5.67 -1.38 17.84
CA ASN A 107 -6.29 -0.10 18.18
C ASN A 107 -7.24 -0.21 19.39
N ALA A 108 -7.96 -1.33 19.54
CA ALA A 108 -8.83 -1.57 20.70
C ALA A 108 -8.05 -1.68 22.01
N PHE A 109 -6.91 -2.38 22.01
CA PHE A 109 -6.02 -2.45 23.18
C PHE A 109 -5.37 -1.10 23.51
N ALA A 110 -5.07 -0.27 22.51
CA ALA A 110 -4.55 1.08 22.74
C ALA A 110 -5.61 2.00 23.40
N ALA A 111 -6.89 1.82 23.09
CA ALA A 111 -7.96 2.62 23.70
C ALA A 111 -8.12 2.35 25.21
N THR A 112 -7.93 1.10 25.66
CA THR A 112 -8.04 0.74 27.08
C THR A 112 -6.78 1.04 27.89
N ALA A 113 -5.61 1.12 27.24
CA ALA A 113 -4.35 1.46 27.92
C ALA A 113 -4.30 2.91 28.46
N ASN A 114 -5.26 3.75 28.08
CA ASN A 114 -5.34 5.15 28.50
C ASN A 114 -6.36 5.38 29.63
N GLU A 115 -6.92 4.33 30.22
CA GLU A 115 -8.00 4.47 31.19
C GLU A 115 -7.57 5.26 32.44
N GLU A 116 -6.32 5.12 32.88
CA GLU A 116 -5.74 5.90 33.98
C GLU A 116 -5.57 7.39 33.61
N ALA A 117 -5.07 7.69 32.40
CA ALA A 117 -4.95 9.06 31.90
C ALA A 117 -6.32 9.73 31.65
N ILE A 118 -7.33 8.95 31.25
CA ILE A 118 -8.71 9.41 31.11
C ILE A 118 -9.32 9.66 32.49
N ALA A 119 -9.12 8.76 33.45
CA ALA A 119 -9.59 8.92 34.82
C ALA A 119 -8.98 10.14 35.51
N GLU A 120 -7.70 10.44 35.28
CA GLU A 120 -7.05 11.65 35.77
C GLU A 120 -7.69 12.94 35.25
N ARG A 121 -8.08 12.97 33.97
CA ARG A 121 -8.72 14.14 33.34
C ARG A 121 -10.20 14.28 33.71
N LEU A 122 -10.86 13.19 34.09
CA LEU A 122 -12.26 13.16 34.52
C LEU A 122 -12.44 13.41 36.03
N LYS A 123 -11.35 13.61 36.79
CA LYS A 123 -11.45 14.02 38.20
C LYS A 123 -12.24 15.34 38.26
N PRO A 124 -13.39 15.37 38.97
CA PRO A 124 -14.18 16.59 39.07
C PRO A 124 -13.37 17.66 39.80
N TYR A 125 -13.23 18.83 39.18
CA TYR A 125 -12.51 19.98 39.75
C TYR A 125 -13.26 20.66 40.92
N GLY A 126 -14.46 20.18 41.25
CA GLY A 126 -15.28 20.68 42.34
C GLY A 126 -16.48 19.77 42.60
N THR A 127 -17.10 19.91 43.77
CA THR A 127 -18.31 19.18 44.16
C THR A 127 -19.55 20.02 43.92
N VAL A 128 -20.61 19.43 43.39
CA VAL A 128 -21.92 20.08 43.27
C VAL A 128 -22.65 19.91 44.60
N CYS A 129 -22.83 21.01 45.33
CA CYS A 129 -23.60 21.05 46.57
C CYS A 129 -25.06 21.41 46.28
N LEU A 130 -26.01 20.66 46.84
CA LEU A 130 -27.43 21.02 46.77
C LEU A 130 -27.79 21.86 48.01
N ALA A 131 -28.82 22.71 47.85
CA ALA A 131 -29.29 23.57 48.94
C ALA A 131 -29.76 22.71 50.14
N GLY A 132 -29.05 22.83 51.27
CA GLY A 132 -29.30 22.06 52.49
C GLY A 132 -28.21 21.05 52.84
N ASP A 133 -27.23 20.81 51.97
CA ASP A 133 -26.06 20.01 52.31
C ASP A 133 -25.10 20.78 53.22
N PRO A 134 -24.35 20.13 54.11
CA PRO A 134 -23.37 20.79 54.99
C PRO A 134 -22.25 21.51 54.22
N CYS A 135 -22.06 21.21 52.93
CA CYS A 135 -21.14 21.95 52.08
C CYS A 135 -21.75 23.24 51.49
N ALA A 136 -23.08 23.44 51.58
CA ALA A 136 -23.78 24.62 51.08
C ALA A 136 -23.41 25.89 51.85
N ASP A 137 -23.09 25.76 53.14
CA ASP A 137 -22.70 26.88 54.01
C ASP A 137 -21.32 27.47 53.63
N GLU A 138 -20.43 26.67 53.04
CA GLU A 138 -19.14 27.14 52.52
C GLU A 138 -19.24 27.78 51.13
N VAL A 139 -20.26 27.45 50.33
CA VAL A 139 -20.47 28.03 48.98
C VAL A 139 -21.20 29.38 49.02
N ALA A 140 -21.94 29.66 50.10
CA ALA A 140 -22.67 30.93 50.26
C ALA A 140 -21.73 32.15 50.37
N GLY A 141 -20.45 31.94 50.65
CA GLY A 141 -19.39 32.94 50.63
C GLY A 141 -18.68 33.05 49.28
N GLY A 142 -19.40 33.11 48.15
CA GLY A 142 -18.82 33.48 46.85
C GLY A 142 -17.54 32.74 46.50
N GLY A 143 -17.56 31.41 46.61
CA GLY A 143 -16.43 30.56 46.23
C GLY A 143 -16.24 30.59 44.73
N ALA A 144 -15.38 31.48 44.23
CA ALA A 144 -14.59 31.15 43.05
C ALA A 144 -14.03 29.74 43.29
N ALA A 145 -14.30 28.81 42.37
CA ALA A 145 -13.73 27.46 42.41
C ALA A 145 -12.27 27.63 42.83
N ALA A 146 -11.89 27.03 43.96
CA ALA A 146 -10.55 27.21 44.50
C ALA A 146 -9.57 26.89 43.38
N ALA A 147 -8.98 27.95 42.80
CA ALA A 147 -7.92 27.80 41.84
C ALA A 147 -6.89 26.94 42.57
N ALA A 148 -6.64 25.76 42.02
CA ALA A 148 -5.82 24.72 42.63
C ALA A 148 -4.39 25.24 42.80
N GLY A 149 -4.14 26.05 43.83
CA GLY A 149 -2.93 26.85 43.95
C GLY A 149 -2.64 27.74 42.72
N PRO A 150 -1.64 28.62 42.79
CA PRO A 150 -1.03 29.16 41.59
C PRO A 150 -0.39 28.02 40.80
N ARG A 151 -0.83 27.79 39.56
CA ARG A 151 -0.22 26.78 38.68
C ARG A 151 1.16 27.25 38.25
N SER A 152 2.06 26.31 38.00
CA SER A 152 3.37 26.67 37.45
C SER A 152 3.23 27.18 36.01
N GLY A 153 4.16 28.02 35.57
CA GLY A 153 4.21 28.48 34.17
C GLY A 153 4.26 27.31 33.18
N ALA A 154 5.03 26.27 33.50
CA ALA A 154 5.12 25.05 32.71
C ALA A 154 3.77 24.31 32.59
N ASP A 155 2.99 24.24 33.67
CA ASP A 155 1.65 23.62 33.64
C ASP A 155 0.68 24.39 32.74
N VAL A 156 0.71 25.72 32.82
CA VAL A 156 -0.12 26.60 31.99
C VAL A 156 0.27 26.46 30.51
N VAL A 157 1.58 26.46 30.23
CA VAL A 157 2.10 26.26 28.87
C VAL A 157 1.68 24.90 28.32
N GLY A 158 1.84 23.83 29.10
CA GLY A 158 1.47 22.48 28.70
C GLY A 158 -0.02 22.34 28.40
N LYS A 159 -0.88 22.93 29.25
CA LYS A 159 -2.34 22.80 29.14
C LYS A 159 -2.98 23.69 28.07
N PHE A 160 -2.50 24.92 27.90
CA PHE A 160 -3.21 25.94 27.10
C PHE A 160 -2.37 26.50 25.95
N CYS A 161 -1.08 26.75 26.15
CA CYS A 161 -0.27 27.50 25.19
C CYS A 161 0.40 26.61 24.12
N SER A 162 0.68 25.35 24.47
CA SER A 162 1.44 24.39 23.67
C SER A 162 0.81 24.10 22.30
N ALA A 163 -0.51 24.15 22.19
CA ALA A 163 -1.24 23.87 20.96
C ALA A 163 -0.80 24.74 19.77
N CYS A 164 -0.44 26.00 20.03
CA CYS A 164 0.01 26.93 19.00
C CYS A 164 1.52 27.22 19.10
N HIS A 165 2.05 27.38 20.31
CA HIS A 165 3.43 27.82 20.51
C HIS A 165 4.48 26.71 20.40
N SER A 166 4.11 25.43 20.43
CA SER A 166 5.09 24.33 20.24
C SER A 166 5.66 24.31 18.81
N ALA A 167 4.78 24.34 17.81
CA ALA A 167 5.14 24.30 16.39
C ALA A 167 5.22 25.70 15.74
N GLY A 168 4.74 26.75 16.42
CA GLY A 168 4.64 28.10 15.86
C GLY A 168 3.49 28.24 14.86
N VAL A 169 2.34 27.66 15.18
CA VAL A 169 1.14 27.65 14.35
C VAL A 169 0.67 29.09 14.11
N LEU A 170 0.29 29.41 12.86
CA LEU A 170 -0.14 30.76 12.45
C LEU A 170 0.88 31.87 12.74
N GLY A 171 2.17 31.54 12.82
CA GLY A 171 3.23 32.52 13.13
C GLY A 171 3.36 32.83 14.62
N ALA A 172 2.84 31.97 15.49
CA ALA A 172 3.09 32.05 16.93
C ALA A 172 4.60 31.90 17.23
N PRO A 173 5.14 32.67 18.19
CA PRO A 173 6.54 32.52 18.61
C PRO A 173 6.73 31.14 19.27
N LYS A 174 7.79 30.44 18.90
CA LYS A 174 8.05 29.08 19.41
C LYS A 174 8.53 29.11 20.85
N ILE A 175 8.16 28.11 21.64
CA ILE A 175 8.67 27.93 23.00
C ILE A 175 10.20 27.74 22.92
N GLY A 176 10.95 28.55 23.67
CA GLY A 176 12.41 28.54 23.72
C GLY A 176 13.11 29.37 22.63
N ASP A 177 12.38 30.00 21.70
CA ASP A 177 12.95 30.89 20.70
C ASP A 177 13.11 32.32 21.23
N THR A 178 14.07 32.51 22.15
CA THR A 178 14.30 33.79 22.82
C THR A 178 14.52 34.95 21.84
N ALA A 179 15.05 34.70 20.64
CA ALA A 179 15.22 35.72 19.61
C ALA A 179 13.86 36.19 19.06
N ALA A 180 12.94 35.27 18.76
CA ALA A 180 11.59 35.62 18.33
C ALA A 180 10.77 36.31 19.43
N TRP A 181 10.98 35.96 20.70
CA TRP A 181 10.35 36.63 21.83
C TRP A 181 10.92 38.01 22.11
N THR A 182 12.25 38.19 22.03
CA THR A 182 12.90 39.50 22.21
C THR A 182 12.56 40.47 21.08
N ALA A 183 12.41 39.98 19.84
CA ALA A 183 11.97 40.81 18.72
C ALA A 183 10.57 41.41 18.92
N ARG A 184 9.75 40.81 19.81
CA ARG A 184 8.43 41.31 20.16
C ARG A 184 8.55 42.27 21.35
N HIS A 185 8.33 43.55 21.10
CA HIS A 185 8.39 44.61 22.12
C HIS A 185 9.74 44.71 22.87
N GLY A 186 10.84 44.26 22.24
CA GLY A 186 12.16 44.29 22.87
C GLY A 186 12.30 43.33 24.06
N GLY A 187 11.42 42.33 24.17
CA GLY A 187 11.39 41.42 25.31
C GLY A 187 10.71 41.98 26.56
N ASP A 188 9.95 43.08 26.46
CA ASP A 188 9.18 43.59 27.59
C ASP A 188 8.02 42.63 27.95
N LEU A 189 8.21 41.92 29.06
CA LEU A 189 7.26 40.95 29.59
C LEU A 189 5.88 41.57 29.91
N ASN A 190 5.82 42.85 30.27
CA ASN A 190 4.54 43.50 30.60
C ASN A 190 3.71 43.76 29.34
N GLU A 191 4.33 44.21 28.26
CA GLU A 191 3.66 44.38 26.97
C GLU A 191 3.24 43.02 26.37
N LEU A 192 4.08 41.99 26.51
CA LEU A 192 3.72 40.63 26.13
C LEU A 192 2.51 40.11 26.93
N LEU A 193 2.46 40.37 28.24
CA LEU A 193 1.32 40.02 29.09
C LEU A 193 0.04 40.74 28.65
N LYS A 194 0.09 42.06 28.42
CA LYS A 194 -1.07 42.83 27.95
C LYS A 194 -1.63 42.27 26.64
N ASN A 195 -0.77 41.95 25.68
CA ASN A 195 -1.17 41.33 24.42
C ASN A 195 -1.74 39.93 24.61
N ALA A 196 -1.18 39.14 25.53
CA ALA A 196 -1.70 37.81 25.85
C ALA A 196 -3.09 37.89 26.49
N ILE A 197 -3.33 38.87 27.36
CA ILE A 197 -4.65 39.09 28.01
C ILE A 197 -5.67 39.58 26.98
N ALA A 198 -5.34 40.62 26.21
CA ALA A 198 -6.25 41.22 25.22
C ALA A 198 -6.49 40.31 24.01
N GLY A 199 -5.53 39.46 23.66
CA GLY A 199 -5.48 38.75 22.39
C GLY A 199 -4.93 39.64 21.27
N LEU A 200 -4.19 39.05 20.33
CA LEU A 200 -3.56 39.77 19.21
C LEU A 200 -3.55 38.90 17.95
N ASN A 201 -4.13 39.41 16.87
CA ASN A 201 -4.26 38.69 15.59
C ASN A 201 -4.92 37.31 15.76
N ALA A 202 -4.18 36.23 15.52
CA ALA A 202 -4.64 34.85 15.67
C ALA A 202 -4.53 34.31 17.11
N MET A 203 -3.93 35.08 18.04
CA MET A 203 -3.81 34.68 19.45
C MET A 203 -5.10 35.08 20.20
N PRO A 204 -5.85 34.11 20.76
CA PRO A 204 -7.08 34.39 21.49
C PRO A 204 -6.80 35.08 22.83
N PRO A 205 -7.79 35.82 23.39
CA PRO A 205 -7.67 36.44 24.71
C PRO A 205 -7.31 35.41 25.80
N LYS A 206 -6.40 35.81 26.71
CA LYS A 206 -5.81 34.98 27.78
C LYS A 206 -5.25 33.63 27.31
N GLY A 207 -4.90 33.48 26.03
CA GLY A 207 -4.37 32.23 25.48
C GLY A 207 -5.28 31.02 25.69
N THR A 208 -6.61 31.24 25.67
CA THR A 208 -7.67 30.24 25.99
C THR A 208 -7.79 29.83 27.46
N CYS A 209 -6.99 30.40 28.36
CA CYS A 209 -7.11 30.17 29.80
C CYS A 209 -8.05 31.21 30.44
N GLY A 210 -9.33 30.88 30.56
CA GLY A 210 -10.34 31.77 31.15
C GLY A 210 -10.12 32.03 32.65
N ASP A 211 -9.59 31.03 33.35
CA ASP A 211 -9.41 30.98 34.80
C ASP A 211 -7.96 31.23 35.27
N CYS A 212 -7.03 31.52 34.36
CA CYS A 212 -5.67 31.92 34.74
C CYS A 212 -5.67 33.33 35.33
N SER A 213 -4.92 33.51 36.40
CA SER A 213 -4.49 34.82 36.93
C SER A 213 -3.41 35.44 36.04
N ASP A 214 -3.23 36.76 36.15
CA ASP A 214 -2.20 37.48 35.39
C ASP A 214 -0.79 37.01 35.76
N ASP A 215 -0.58 36.59 37.01
CA ASP A 215 0.68 36.01 37.49
C ASP A 215 0.99 34.65 36.86
N GLU A 216 -0.02 33.79 36.69
CA GLU A 216 0.11 32.51 35.99
C GLU A 216 0.44 32.74 34.50
N LEU A 217 -0.20 33.73 33.86
CA LEU A 217 0.10 34.09 32.48
C LEU A 217 1.51 34.68 32.34
N MET A 218 1.94 35.53 33.28
CA MET A 218 3.31 36.07 33.32
C MET A 218 4.34 34.95 33.48
N ALA A 219 4.10 33.99 34.37
CA ALA A 219 4.98 32.83 34.55
C ALA A 219 5.05 31.97 33.27
N ALA A 220 3.93 31.76 32.59
CA ALA A 220 3.89 31.05 31.32
C ALA A 220 4.68 31.77 30.21
N ILE A 221 4.57 33.10 30.13
CA ILE A 221 5.31 33.90 29.14
C ILE A 221 6.82 33.80 29.40
N LYS A 222 7.27 33.90 30.66
CA LYS A 222 8.69 33.71 31.02
C LYS A 222 9.19 32.33 30.61
N GLU A 223 8.43 31.28 30.93
CA GLU A 223 8.77 29.90 30.56
C GLU A 223 8.90 29.73 29.04
N MET A 224 7.98 30.29 28.26
CA MET A 224 8.03 30.18 26.80
C MET A 224 9.12 31.04 26.15
N SER A 225 9.37 32.24 26.70
CA SER A 225 10.31 33.22 26.14
C SER A 225 11.76 32.99 26.54
N GLY A 226 12.00 32.38 27.70
CA GLY A 226 13.33 32.23 28.27
C GLY A 226 13.96 33.57 28.68
N LEU A 227 13.14 34.59 28.94
CA LEU A 227 13.51 35.94 29.39
C LEU A 227 13.35 36.11 30.90
#